data_AF-A0A2P5EY79-F1
#
_entry.id   AF-A0A2P5EY79-F1
#
_cell.length_a   1.000
_cell.length_b   1.000
_cell.length_c   1.000
_cell.angle_alpha   90.00
_cell.angle_beta   90.00
_cell.angle_gamma   90.00
#
_symmetry.space_group_name_H-M   'P 1'
#
loop_
_entity.id
_entity.type
_entity.pdbx_description
1 polymer ?
#
loop_
_entity_poly.entity_id
_entity_poly.type
_entity_poly.pdbx_seq_one_letter_code
_entity_poly.pdbx_strand_id
1 'polypeptide(L)'
;MGQEPKIEEAVEPKIEGKARAAELKKKAGEKRRGALGSQQKRLKGREGERDMEESYSMVVKVALLLVSTLAFFSVVSCIDDKCAACNAVAEELERGLSNEKPRNHLDMRHRLDSKGQRRGKVIDYRVSELRVVELLDGLCEKMQDYTLNEVEPTRRDWIKVANWDNITNKQEARAYSKDISTYCGRLLEETEDELAELIKKGSVKVGDVSKVLCQDLTKHCSRTSGSYEGYDDQDDESDAEL
;
A
#
# COMPACT_ATOMS: atom_id res chain seq x y z
N MET A 1 62.35 -18.51 115.68
CA MET A 1 61.85 -17.52 114.71
C MET A 1 63.07 -17.13 113.89
N GLY A 2 63.26 -17.47 112.63
CA GLY A 2 62.36 -17.81 111.54
C GLY A 2 63.04 -17.14 110.33
N GLN A 3 63.79 -17.90 109.55
CA GLN A 3 64.62 -17.39 108.47
C GLN A 3 64.34 -18.24 107.23
N GLU A 4 63.69 -17.60 106.25
CA GLU A 4 63.54 -18.07 104.86
C GLU A 4 64.92 -18.43 104.27
N PRO A 5 65.05 -19.38 103.31
CA PRO A 5 64.78 -19.02 101.90
C PRO A 5 64.48 -20.16 100.88
N LYS A 6 64.05 -19.71 99.69
CA LYS A 6 64.30 -20.19 98.31
C LYS A 6 63.83 -21.59 97.88
N ILE A 7 62.93 -21.59 96.87
CA ILE A 7 62.80 -22.60 95.80
C ILE A 7 62.44 -21.78 94.53
N GLU A 8 63.37 -21.47 93.63
CA GLU A 8 63.92 -22.24 92.50
C GLU A 8 62.95 -22.48 91.34
N GLU A 9 63.45 -22.12 90.17
CA GLU A 9 62.83 -21.87 88.87
C GLU A 9 63.03 -23.07 87.92
N ALA A 10 62.35 -23.01 86.77
CA ALA A 10 62.49 -23.81 85.53
C ALA A 10 61.62 -25.10 85.49
N VAL A 11 60.93 -25.44 84.40
CA VAL A 11 61.36 -25.51 83.00
C VAL A 11 60.16 -25.30 82.03
N GLU A 12 60.48 -24.72 80.86
CA GLU A 12 59.80 -24.51 79.56
C GLU A 12 58.90 -25.66 78.99
N PRO A 13 58.28 -25.59 77.78
CA PRO A 13 58.21 -24.50 76.79
C PRO A 13 56.81 -24.19 76.22
N LYS A 14 56.85 -23.02 75.58
CA LYS A 14 55.89 -22.33 74.75
C LYS A 14 56.13 -22.78 73.28
N ILE A 15 55.14 -22.58 72.40
CA ILE A 15 55.31 -22.37 70.94
C ILE A 15 55.57 -23.61 70.04
N GLU A 16 54.65 -24.60 69.95
CA GLU A 16 54.62 -25.50 68.75
C GLU A 16 53.22 -25.70 68.10
N GLY A 17 52.13 -25.22 68.71
CA GLY A 17 50.78 -25.49 68.20
C GLY A 17 50.23 -24.54 67.12
N LYS A 18 50.68 -23.28 67.06
CA LYS A 18 50.03 -22.24 66.22
C LYS A 18 50.53 -22.18 64.77
N ALA A 19 51.75 -22.60 64.48
CA ALA A 19 52.31 -22.54 63.12
C ALA A 19 51.75 -23.64 62.19
N ARG A 20 51.52 -24.86 62.70
CA ARG A 20 50.98 -25.99 61.91
C ARG A 20 49.53 -25.80 61.46
N ALA A 21 48.71 -25.11 62.26
CA ALA A 21 47.30 -24.85 61.92
C ALA A 21 47.12 -23.81 60.79
N ALA A 22 48.06 -22.89 60.61
CA ALA A 22 48.02 -21.87 59.56
C ALA A 22 48.44 -22.43 58.18
N GLU A 23 49.44 -23.32 58.14
CA GLU A 23 49.96 -23.96 56.92
C GLU A 23 48.93 -24.90 56.25
N LEU A 24 48.20 -25.70 57.06
CA LEU A 24 47.17 -26.61 56.54
C LEU A 24 45.94 -25.87 55.98
N LYS A 25 45.56 -24.73 56.57
CA LYS A 25 44.46 -23.88 56.05
C LYS A 25 44.86 -23.18 54.74
N LYS A 26 46.13 -22.80 54.58
CA LYS A 26 46.65 -22.19 53.34
C LYS A 26 46.64 -23.18 52.17
N LYS A 27 47.14 -24.41 52.39
CA LYS A 27 47.11 -25.48 51.37
C LYS A 27 45.71 -25.93 50.97
N ALA A 28 44.75 -25.94 51.91
CA ALA A 28 43.35 -26.25 51.61
C ALA A 28 42.63 -25.13 50.81
N GLY A 29 42.97 -23.86 51.05
CA GLY A 29 42.44 -22.71 50.32
C GLY A 29 42.93 -22.62 48.88
N GLU A 30 44.20 -22.93 48.63
CA GLU A 30 44.80 -22.89 47.29
C GLU A 30 44.31 -24.04 46.39
N LYS A 31 44.14 -25.25 46.97
CA LYS A 31 43.59 -26.41 46.28
C LYS A 31 42.10 -26.24 45.92
N ARG A 32 41.30 -25.56 46.76
CA ARG A 32 39.90 -25.19 46.44
C ARG A 32 39.81 -24.10 45.35
N ARG A 33 40.69 -23.10 45.35
CA ARG A 33 40.74 -22.05 44.30
C ARG A 33 41.15 -22.60 42.94
N GLY A 34 42.08 -23.55 42.87
CA GLY A 34 42.48 -24.21 41.62
C GLY A 34 41.38 -25.09 40.99
N ALA A 35 40.60 -25.81 41.81
CA ALA A 35 39.52 -26.67 41.33
C ALA A 35 38.30 -25.89 40.82
N LEU A 36 37.91 -24.80 41.50
CA LEU A 36 36.85 -23.88 41.04
C LEU A 36 37.25 -23.12 39.77
N GLY A 37 38.49 -22.65 39.67
CA GLY A 37 39.00 -21.96 38.48
C GLY A 37 39.10 -22.86 37.22
N SER A 38 39.35 -24.16 37.41
CA SER A 38 39.41 -25.14 36.31
C SER A 38 38.03 -25.56 35.81
N GLN A 39 37.04 -25.76 36.70
CA GLN A 39 35.66 -26.05 36.28
C GLN A 39 34.98 -24.83 35.64
N GLN A 40 35.24 -23.61 36.10
CA GLN A 40 34.65 -22.39 35.54
C GLN A 40 35.20 -22.03 34.15
N LYS A 41 36.44 -22.42 33.82
CA LYS A 41 37.01 -22.26 32.47
C LYS A 41 36.50 -23.30 31.44
N ARG A 42 36.07 -24.49 31.87
CA ARG A 42 35.44 -25.50 30.96
C ARG A 42 33.98 -25.21 30.63
N LEU A 43 33.22 -24.60 31.54
CA LEU A 43 31.83 -24.21 31.29
C LEU A 43 31.74 -22.98 30.36
N LYS A 44 32.57 -21.94 30.59
CA LYS A 44 32.63 -20.75 29.73
C LYS A 44 33.11 -21.00 28.29
N GLY A 45 33.93 -22.04 28.06
CA GLY A 45 34.43 -22.40 26.73
C GLY A 45 33.41 -23.12 25.83
N ARG A 46 32.27 -23.56 26.37
CA ARG A 46 31.21 -24.27 25.62
C ARG A 46 29.95 -23.42 25.37
N GLU A 47 29.93 -22.20 25.89
CA GLU A 47 28.88 -21.20 25.69
C GLU A 47 29.27 -20.25 24.54
N GLY A 48 30.51 -19.75 24.50
CA GLY A 48 30.93 -18.76 23.49
C GLY A 48 31.02 -19.20 22.03
N GLU A 49 31.03 -20.49 21.71
CA GLU A 49 31.10 -20.97 20.31
C GLU A 49 29.72 -21.29 19.71
N ARG A 50 28.67 -21.39 20.56
CA ARG A 50 27.27 -21.55 20.13
C ARG A 50 26.51 -20.23 20.09
N ASP A 51 26.91 -19.26 20.91
CA ASP A 51 26.29 -17.93 20.95
C ASP A 51 26.55 -17.10 19.67
N MET A 52 27.66 -17.35 18.96
CA MET A 52 27.99 -16.64 17.72
C MET A 52 27.22 -17.19 16.51
N GLU A 53 27.04 -18.51 16.40
CA GLU A 53 26.20 -19.14 15.36
C GLU A 53 24.70 -18.91 15.62
N GLU A 54 24.25 -18.96 16.88
CA GLU A 54 22.85 -18.63 17.22
C GLU A 54 22.56 -17.14 17.11
N SER A 55 23.51 -16.25 17.43
CA SER A 55 23.36 -14.80 17.18
C SER A 55 23.32 -14.48 15.69
N TYR A 56 24.18 -15.11 14.88
CA TYR A 56 24.14 -14.92 13.41
C TYR A 56 22.84 -15.49 12.82
N SER A 57 22.39 -16.65 13.28
CA SER A 57 21.10 -17.25 12.88
C SER A 57 19.90 -16.39 13.29
N MET A 58 19.91 -15.79 14.49
CA MET A 58 18.90 -14.83 14.95
C MET A 58 18.89 -13.56 14.10
N VAL A 59 20.06 -12.97 13.83
CA VAL A 59 20.18 -11.78 12.99
C VAL A 59 19.72 -12.07 11.55
N VAL A 60 20.07 -13.23 10.99
CA VAL A 60 19.63 -13.64 9.65
C VAL A 60 18.12 -13.90 9.60
N LYS A 61 17.53 -14.55 10.61
CA LYS A 61 16.08 -14.75 10.69
C LYS A 61 15.32 -13.43 10.85
N VAL A 62 15.80 -12.53 11.70
CA VAL A 62 15.22 -11.19 11.86
C VAL A 62 15.34 -10.39 10.56
N ALA A 63 16.50 -10.42 9.91
CA ALA A 63 16.69 -9.79 8.60
C ALA A 63 15.78 -10.38 7.52
N LEU A 64 15.60 -11.72 7.47
CA LEU A 64 14.68 -12.38 6.55
C LEU A 64 13.22 -12.02 6.83
N LEU A 65 12.82 -11.92 8.10
CA LEU A 65 11.48 -11.48 8.48
C LEU A 65 11.23 -10.01 8.11
N LEU A 66 12.23 -9.14 8.33
CA LEU A 66 12.15 -7.71 7.95
C LEU A 66 12.13 -7.52 6.43
N VAL A 67 12.93 -8.27 5.68
CA VAL A 67 12.89 -8.25 4.20
C VAL A 67 11.56 -8.80 3.69
N SER A 68 11.03 -9.85 4.31
CA SER A 68 9.72 -10.41 3.98
C SER A 68 8.59 -9.41 4.22
N THR A 69 8.56 -8.74 5.39
CA THR A 69 7.54 -7.70 5.65
C THR A 69 7.68 -6.50 4.73
N LEU A 70 8.90 -6.04 4.43
CA LEU A 70 9.12 -4.95 3.47
C LEU A 70 8.68 -5.33 2.05
N ALA A 71 8.84 -6.59 1.63
CA ALA A 71 8.36 -7.10 0.34
C ALA A 71 6.83 -7.15 0.26
N PHE A 72 6.11 -7.31 1.38
CA PHE A 72 4.65 -7.21 1.43
C PHE A 72 4.14 -5.77 1.43
N PHE A 73 4.93 -4.80 1.89
CA PHE A 73 4.56 -3.37 1.87
C PHE A 73 4.87 -2.67 0.55
N SER A 74 5.71 -3.24 -0.31
CA SER A 74 6.06 -2.66 -1.60
C SER A 74 5.09 -3.09 -2.70
N VAL A 75 3.91 -2.47 -2.76
CA VAL A 75 3.21 -1.98 -3.97
C VAL A 75 1.78 -1.55 -3.61
N VAL A 76 1.63 -0.37 -3.02
CA VAL A 76 0.34 0.32 -3.05
C VAL A 76 0.60 1.74 -3.55
N SER A 77 0.72 1.88 -4.87
CA SER A 77 0.41 3.15 -5.53
C SER A 77 -1.10 3.35 -5.42
N CYS A 78 -1.54 3.69 -4.21
CA CYS A 78 -2.90 4.14 -3.99
C CYS A 78 -2.98 5.53 -4.59
N ILE A 79 -3.84 5.67 -5.59
CA ILE A 79 -4.34 6.99 -5.93
C ILE A 79 -5.06 7.46 -4.66
N ASP A 80 -4.57 8.54 -4.05
CA ASP A 80 -5.05 8.96 -2.73
C ASP A 80 -6.51 9.40 -2.77
N ASP A 81 -6.92 10.04 -3.88
CA ASP A 81 -8.31 10.41 -4.14
C ASP A 81 -8.90 9.53 -5.26
N LYS A 82 -9.44 8.38 -4.85
CA LYS A 82 -10.12 7.45 -5.76
C LYS A 82 -11.36 8.07 -6.40
N CYS A 83 -12.06 8.96 -5.70
CA CYS A 83 -13.27 9.58 -6.25
C CYS A 83 -12.90 10.57 -7.37
N ALA A 84 -11.93 11.46 -7.13
CA ALA A 84 -11.44 12.39 -8.14
C ALA A 84 -10.87 11.64 -9.35
N ALA A 85 -10.07 10.60 -9.13
CA ALA A 85 -9.53 9.78 -10.21
C ALA A 85 -10.63 9.05 -11.00
N CYS A 86 -11.64 8.50 -10.31
CA CYS A 86 -12.79 7.88 -10.97
C CYS A 86 -13.55 8.89 -11.84
N ASN A 87 -13.81 10.09 -11.31
CA ASN A 87 -14.53 11.13 -12.03
C ASN A 87 -13.79 11.55 -13.30
N ALA A 88 -12.47 11.61 -13.28
CA ALA A 88 -11.68 11.88 -14.48
C ALA A 88 -11.80 10.77 -15.54
N VAL A 89 -11.79 9.48 -15.12
CA VAL A 89 -12.05 8.35 -16.04
C VAL A 89 -13.47 8.43 -16.60
N ALA A 90 -14.46 8.73 -15.74
CA ALA A 90 -15.85 8.88 -16.15
C ALA A 90 -16.03 10.04 -17.14
N GLU A 91 -15.35 11.17 -16.95
CA GLU A 91 -15.38 12.30 -17.88
C GLU A 91 -14.80 11.92 -19.25
N GLU A 92 -13.71 11.15 -19.29
CA GLU A 92 -13.13 10.72 -20.56
C GLU A 92 -14.04 9.72 -21.30
N LEU A 93 -14.71 8.83 -20.56
CA LEU A 93 -15.73 7.93 -21.12
C LEU A 93 -16.95 8.73 -21.61
N GLU A 94 -17.36 9.76 -20.88
CA GLU A 94 -18.46 10.65 -21.25
C GLU A 94 -18.15 11.47 -22.50
N ARG A 95 -16.89 11.91 -22.66
CA ARG A 95 -16.37 12.51 -23.89
C ARG A 95 -16.41 11.48 -25.03
N GLY A 96 -16.14 10.20 -24.77
CA GLY A 96 -16.33 9.11 -25.72
C GLY A 96 -17.77 8.97 -26.21
N LEU A 97 -18.73 8.93 -25.27
CA LEU A 97 -20.17 8.87 -25.57
C LEU A 97 -20.66 10.10 -26.34
N SER A 98 -20.18 11.29 -25.99
CA SER A 98 -20.58 12.54 -26.64
C SER A 98 -20.06 12.68 -28.06
N ASN A 99 -18.90 12.08 -28.36
CA ASN A 99 -18.28 12.08 -29.69
C ASN A 99 -18.61 10.81 -30.50
N GLU A 100 -19.49 9.95 -29.98
CA GLU A 100 -19.93 8.71 -30.64
C GLU A 100 -20.57 9.05 -31.99
N LYS A 101 -20.08 8.44 -33.08
CA LYS A 101 -20.64 8.66 -34.41
C LYS A 101 -22.02 7.99 -34.50
N PRO A 102 -23.07 8.69 -34.99
CA PRO A 102 -24.37 8.07 -35.19
C PRO A 102 -24.27 6.87 -36.12
N ARG A 103 -24.72 5.71 -35.64
CA ARG A 103 -24.80 4.45 -36.40
C ARG A 103 -26.18 3.83 -36.21
N ASN A 104 -26.70 3.23 -37.27
CA ASN A 104 -28.03 2.63 -37.26
C ASN A 104 -27.97 1.17 -36.79
N HIS A 105 -27.49 0.27 -37.65
CA HIS A 105 -27.43 -1.15 -37.33
C HIS A 105 -26.13 -1.81 -37.85
N LEU A 106 -25.67 -2.82 -37.13
CA LEU A 106 -24.64 -3.74 -37.56
C LEU A 106 -25.28 -4.85 -38.40
N ASP A 107 -24.90 -4.92 -39.67
CA ASP A 107 -25.36 -5.97 -40.58
C ASP A 107 -24.38 -7.16 -40.59
N MET A 108 -24.71 -8.21 -39.83
CA MET A 108 -23.91 -9.44 -39.76
C MET A 108 -24.31 -10.46 -40.84
N ARG A 109 -25.11 -10.05 -41.84
CA ARG A 109 -25.55 -10.94 -42.93
C ARG A 109 -24.49 -11.02 -44.02
N HIS A 110 -23.47 -11.83 -43.77
CA HIS A 110 -22.37 -12.03 -44.72
C HIS A 110 -22.69 -13.03 -45.85
N ARG A 111 -23.71 -13.89 -45.69
CA ARG A 111 -24.04 -14.94 -46.66
C ARG A 111 -25.35 -14.64 -47.40
N LEU A 112 -25.32 -14.79 -48.72
CA LEU A 112 -26.51 -14.85 -49.56
C LEU A 112 -27.02 -16.30 -49.65
N ASP A 113 -28.33 -16.47 -49.61
CA ASP A 113 -28.97 -17.75 -49.93
C ASP A 113 -29.15 -17.94 -51.45
N SER A 114 -29.63 -19.11 -51.86
CA SER A 114 -29.83 -19.45 -53.28
C SER A 114 -30.89 -18.58 -53.98
N LYS A 115 -31.66 -17.78 -53.23
CA LYS A 115 -32.64 -16.81 -53.75
C LYS A 115 -32.08 -15.38 -53.79
N GLY A 116 -30.79 -15.21 -53.51
CA GLY A 116 -30.14 -13.90 -53.47
C GLY A 116 -30.48 -13.08 -52.21
N GLN A 117 -31.13 -13.66 -51.21
CA GLN A 117 -31.47 -12.96 -49.97
C GLN A 117 -30.35 -13.09 -48.94
N ARG A 118 -30.03 -11.98 -48.27
CA ARG A 118 -29.03 -11.95 -47.20
C ARG A 118 -29.60 -12.58 -45.93
N ARG A 119 -28.94 -13.62 -45.41
CA ARG A 119 -29.31 -14.28 -44.14
C ARG A 119 -28.32 -13.94 -43.04
N GLY A 120 -28.83 -13.83 -41.82
CA GLY A 120 -28.05 -13.51 -40.62
C GLY A 120 -28.74 -12.50 -39.71
N LYS A 121 -28.00 -12.01 -38.71
CA LYS A 121 -28.51 -11.11 -37.68
C LYS A 121 -28.23 -9.65 -38.04
N VAL A 122 -29.22 -8.78 -37.86
CA VAL A 122 -29.03 -7.33 -37.86
C VAL A 122 -29.20 -6.87 -36.42
N ILE A 123 -28.21 -6.17 -35.87
CA ILE A 123 -28.18 -5.75 -34.46
C ILE A 123 -28.17 -4.23 -34.43
N ASP A 124 -29.01 -3.61 -33.61
CA ASP A 124 -28.92 -2.18 -33.34
C ASP A 124 -27.56 -1.87 -32.68
N TYR A 125 -26.87 -0.83 -33.15
CA TYR A 125 -25.54 -0.50 -32.64
C TYR A 125 -25.56 -0.18 -31.13
N ARG A 126 -26.64 0.44 -30.62
CA ARG A 126 -26.76 0.87 -29.23
C ARG A 126 -26.68 -0.27 -28.23
N VAL A 127 -27.17 -1.44 -28.63
CA VAL A 127 -27.21 -2.67 -27.82
C VAL A 127 -26.08 -3.65 -28.19
N SER A 128 -25.18 -3.25 -29.08
CA SER A 128 -24.11 -4.11 -29.58
C SER A 128 -22.89 -4.14 -28.66
N GLU A 129 -22.22 -5.28 -28.60
CA GLU A 129 -20.92 -5.40 -27.93
C GLU A 129 -19.84 -4.53 -28.61
N LEU A 130 -19.95 -4.33 -29.92
CA LEU A 130 -19.03 -3.46 -30.66
C LEU A 130 -19.03 -2.03 -30.11
N ARG A 131 -20.20 -1.48 -29.74
CA ARG A 131 -20.28 -0.15 -29.13
C ARG A 131 -19.53 -0.08 -27.81
N VAL A 132 -19.60 -1.12 -26.98
CA VAL A 132 -18.85 -1.20 -25.72
C VAL A 132 -17.35 -1.20 -26.00
N VAL A 133 -16.89 -2.07 -26.91
CA VAL A 133 -15.48 -2.15 -27.30
C VAL A 133 -14.99 -0.80 -27.82
N GLU A 134 -15.74 -0.13 -28.71
CA GLU A 134 -15.34 1.18 -29.26
C GLU A 134 -15.28 2.30 -28.21
N LEU A 135 -16.04 2.19 -27.11
CA LEU A 135 -16.03 3.17 -26.02
C LEU A 135 -14.91 2.93 -25.01
N LEU A 136 -14.63 1.66 -24.68
CA LEU A 136 -13.65 1.28 -23.66
C LEU A 136 -12.23 1.10 -24.24
N ASP A 137 -12.10 0.77 -25.52
CA ASP A 137 -10.81 0.68 -26.20
C ASP A 137 -10.11 2.04 -26.23
N GLY A 138 -8.83 2.06 -25.85
CA GLY A 138 -8.06 3.30 -25.78
C GLY A 138 -8.41 4.18 -24.58
N LEU A 139 -9.40 3.85 -23.74
CA LEU A 139 -9.86 4.74 -22.65
C LEU A 139 -8.75 4.98 -21.63
N CYS A 140 -8.12 3.91 -21.15
CA CYS A 140 -7.06 4.00 -20.15
C CYS A 140 -5.75 4.53 -20.73
N GLU A 141 -5.50 4.38 -22.03
CA GLU A 141 -4.39 5.05 -22.71
C GLU A 141 -4.58 6.57 -22.73
N LYS A 142 -5.80 7.06 -23.00
CA LYS A 142 -6.11 8.51 -22.97
C LYS A 142 -5.95 9.13 -21.60
N MET A 143 -6.05 8.34 -20.52
CA MET A 143 -5.75 8.83 -19.16
C MET A 143 -4.28 9.26 -19.00
N GLN A 144 -3.37 8.87 -19.91
CA GLN A 144 -2.00 9.39 -19.93
C GLN A 144 -1.91 10.87 -20.33
N ASP A 145 -3.00 11.46 -20.84
CA ASP A 145 -3.11 12.90 -21.08
C ASP A 145 -3.59 13.66 -19.84
N TYR A 146 -3.78 13.00 -18.70
CA TYR A 146 -4.21 13.64 -17.45
C TYR A 146 -3.04 13.82 -16.50
N THR A 147 -3.10 14.86 -15.68
CA THR A 147 -2.17 15.07 -14.57
C THR A 147 -2.88 15.68 -13.38
N LEU A 148 -2.21 15.67 -12.23
CA LEU A 148 -2.73 16.22 -11.01
C LEU A 148 -2.49 17.74 -10.97
N ASN A 149 -3.54 18.52 -10.80
CA ASN A 149 -3.44 19.95 -10.53
C ASN A 149 -3.54 20.20 -9.03
N GLU A 150 -2.47 20.72 -8.45
CA GLU A 150 -2.44 21.14 -7.06
C GLU A 150 -2.91 22.59 -6.99
N VAL A 151 -4.23 22.79 -7.05
CA VAL A 151 -4.82 24.13 -6.86
C VAL A 151 -4.68 24.54 -5.39
N GLU A 152 -4.80 23.59 -4.47
CA GLU A 152 -4.63 23.75 -3.02
C GLU A 152 -4.08 22.44 -2.40
N PRO A 153 -3.37 22.49 -1.25
CA PRO A 153 -2.83 21.29 -0.61
C PRO A 153 -3.91 20.27 -0.19
N THR A 154 -5.17 20.68 -0.10
CA THR A 154 -6.30 19.87 0.33
C THR A 154 -7.19 19.37 -0.81
N ARG A 155 -7.07 19.94 -2.02
CA ARG A 155 -7.93 19.59 -3.16
C ARG A 155 -7.08 19.31 -4.38
N ARG A 156 -7.05 18.04 -4.75
CA ARG A 156 -6.32 17.51 -5.89
C ARG A 156 -7.30 17.20 -7.00
N ASP A 157 -7.26 17.97 -8.07
CA ASP A 157 -8.13 17.77 -9.23
C ASP A 157 -7.32 17.18 -10.39
N TRP A 158 -7.88 16.21 -11.09
CA TRP A 158 -7.27 15.65 -12.30
C TRP A 158 -7.65 16.50 -13.51
N ILE A 159 -6.66 17.03 -14.21
CA ILE A 159 -6.87 17.87 -15.39
C ILE A 159 -6.30 17.20 -16.63
N LYS A 160 -7.01 17.34 -17.76
CA LYS A 160 -6.50 16.93 -19.06
C LYS A 160 -5.52 17.97 -19.58
N VAL A 161 -4.31 17.54 -19.87
CA VAL A 161 -3.20 18.38 -20.35
C VAL A 161 -3.36 18.61 -21.85
N ALA A 162 -3.69 19.84 -22.25
CA ALA A 162 -3.75 20.21 -23.66
C ALA A 162 -2.36 20.39 -24.29
N ASN A 163 -1.40 20.92 -23.51
CA ASN A 163 -0.03 21.13 -23.97
C ASN A 163 0.98 20.80 -22.85
N TRP A 164 1.73 19.71 -23.05
CA TRP A 164 2.75 19.23 -22.13
C TRP A 164 3.95 20.18 -21.97
N ASP A 165 4.15 21.13 -22.89
CA ASP A 165 5.23 22.11 -22.79
C ASP A 165 4.97 23.19 -21.75
N ASN A 166 3.70 23.39 -21.35
CA ASN A 166 3.32 24.36 -20.34
C ASN A 166 3.48 23.83 -18.90
N ILE A 167 3.88 22.57 -18.73
CA ILE A 167 4.05 21.95 -17.42
C ILE A 167 5.48 22.15 -16.93
N THR A 168 5.62 22.79 -15.77
CA THR A 168 6.92 23.07 -15.14
C THR A 168 7.65 21.79 -14.74
N ASN A 169 6.98 20.88 -14.03
CA ASN A 169 7.55 19.59 -13.62
C ASN A 169 6.99 18.44 -14.48
N LYS A 170 7.54 18.27 -15.69
CA LYS A 170 7.07 17.23 -16.61
C LYS A 170 7.25 15.81 -16.06
N GLN A 171 8.31 15.55 -15.29
CA GLN A 171 8.59 14.20 -14.78
C GLN A 171 7.54 13.74 -13.77
N GLU A 172 7.23 14.60 -12.81
CA GLU A 172 6.17 14.37 -11.82
C GLU A 172 4.80 14.28 -12.47
N ALA A 173 4.48 15.20 -13.38
CA ALA A 173 3.21 15.18 -14.09
C ALA A 173 3.00 13.88 -14.87
N ARG A 174 4.06 13.35 -15.50
CA ARG A 174 4.04 12.06 -16.21
C ARG A 174 3.93 10.86 -15.28
N ALA A 175 4.48 10.95 -14.06
CA ALA A 175 4.27 9.94 -13.04
C ALA A 175 2.78 9.84 -12.68
N TYR A 176 2.13 10.99 -12.42
CA TYR A 176 0.68 11.03 -12.17
C TYR A 176 -0.14 10.49 -13.35
N SER A 177 0.20 10.83 -14.59
CA SER A 177 -0.46 10.29 -15.79
C SER A 177 -0.42 8.76 -15.85
N LYS A 178 0.75 8.19 -15.53
CA LYS A 178 0.92 6.74 -15.48
C LYS A 178 0.11 6.12 -14.34
N ASP A 179 0.05 6.79 -13.19
CA ASP A 179 -0.70 6.32 -12.03
C ASP A 179 -2.21 6.28 -12.31
N ILE A 180 -2.78 7.34 -12.92
CA ILE A 180 -4.20 7.34 -13.28
C ILE A 180 -4.53 6.37 -14.42
N SER A 181 -3.64 6.20 -15.40
CA SER A 181 -3.79 5.17 -16.44
C SER A 181 -3.80 3.76 -15.84
N THR A 182 -2.90 3.48 -14.89
CA THR A 182 -2.86 2.21 -14.15
C THR A 182 -4.08 2.03 -13.24
N TYR A 183 -4.59 3.10 -12.65
CA TYR A 183 -5.84 3.08 -11.89
C TYR A 183 -7.04 2.77 -12.79
N CYS A 184 -7.13 3.39 -13.98
CA CYS A 184 -8.17 3.10 -14.96
C CYS A 184 -8.18 1.62 -15.38
N GLY A 185 -7.00 1.04 -15.63
CA GLY A 185 -6.89 -0.38 -15.95
C GLY A 185 -7.52 -1.27 -14.87
N ARG A 186 -7.15 -1.05 -13.60
CA ARG A 186 -7.74 -1.77 -12.45
C ARG A 186 -9.24 -1.52 -12.31
N LEU A 187 -9.68 -0.29 -12.55
CA LEU A 187 -11.09 0.08 -12.49
C LEU A 187 -11.92 -0.73 -13.50
N LEU A 188 -11.44 -0.84 -14.74
CA LEU A 188 -12.12 -1.58 -15.79
C LEU A 188 -12.01 -3.09 -15.59
N GLU A 189 -10.87 -3.60 -15.12
CA GLU A 189 -10.73 -5.02 -14.75
C GLU A 189 -11.83 -5.48 -13.77
N GLU A 190 -12.23 -4.61 -12.84
CA GLU A 190 -13.27 -4.90 -11.85
C GLU A 190 -14.70 -4.67 -12.37
N THR A 191 -14.90 -3.75 -13.31
CA THR A 191 -16.25 -3.22 -13.64
C THR A 191 -16.68 -3.35 -15.09
N GLU A 192 -15.82 -3.80 -16.00
CA GLU A 192 -16.09 -3.86 -17.44
C GLU A 192 -17.38 -4.63 -17.76
N ASP A 193 -17.59 -5.80 -17.17
CA ASP A 193 -18.76 -6.64 -17.43
C ASP A 193 -20.08 -5.94 -17.07
N GLU A 194 -20.15 -5.35 -15.87
CA GLU A 194 -21.34 -4.65 -15.39
C GLU A 194 -21.57 -3.35 -16.17
N LEU A 195 -20.51 -2.60 -16.44
CA LEU A 195 -20.54 -1.38 -17.23
C LEU A 195 -21.00 -1.66 -18.66
N ALA A 196 -20.51 -2.72 -19.29
CA ALA A 196 -20.89 -3.16 -20.63
C ALA A 196 -22.40 -3.46 -20.72
N GLU A 197 -22.95 -4.16 -19.72
CA GLU A 197 -24.39 -4.41 -19.64
C GLU A 197 -25.20 -3.13 -19.52
N LEU A 198 -24.74 -2.17 -18.71
CA LEU A 198 -25.43 -0.88 -18.54
C LEU A 198 -25.35 -0.01 -19.80
N ILE A 199 -24.23 -0.02 -20.52
CA ILE A 199 -24.08 0.66 -21.82
C ILE A 199 -25.05 0.06 -22.84
N LYS A 200 -25.11 -1.27 -22.95
CA LYS A 200 -26.03 -1.97 -23.87
C LYS A 200 -27.50 -1.72 -23.53
N LYS A 201 -27.85 -1.60 -22.25
CA LYS A 201 -29.21 -1.24 -21.79
C LYS A 201 -29.55 0.23 -22.00
N GLY A 202 -28.56 1.08 -22.32
CA GLY A 202 -28.74 2.53 -22.44
C GLY A 202 -28.92 3.24 -21.10
N SER A 203 -28.51 2.60 -20.00
CA SER A 203 -28.53 3.16 -18.64
C SER A 203 -27.35 4.10 -18.39
N VAL A 204 -26.29 4.01 -19.20
CA VAL A 204 -25.17 4.97 -19.20
C VAL A 204 -25.43 5.99 -20.31
N LYS A 205 -25.64 7.25 -19.91
CA LYS A 205 -25.85 8.39 -20.81
C LYS A 205 -24.87 9.50 -20.46
N VAL A 206 -24.67 10.42 -21.40
CA VAL A 206 -23.99 11.68 -21.14
C VAL A 206 -24.71 12.38 -19.97
N GLY A 207 -23.96 12.81 -18.97
CA GLY A 207 -24.41 13.38 -17.69
C GLY A 207 -24.48 12.38 -16.53
N ASP A 208 -24.59 11.08 -16.81
CA ASP A 208 -24.82 10.05 -15.78
C ASP A 208 -23.61 9.14 -15.54
N VAL A 209 -22.54 9.26 -16.33
CA VAL A 209 -21.40 8.32 -16.32
C VAL A 209 -20.72 8.28 -14.96
N SER A 210 -20.41 9.43 -14.36
CA SER A 210 -19.79 9.51 -13.03
C SER A 210 -20.67 8.86 -11.95
N LYS A 211 -21.98 9.09 -11.99
CA LYS A 211 -22.90 8.48 -11.04
C LYS A 211 -22.88 6.96 -11.15
N VAL A 212 -23.04 6.43 -12.36
CA VAL A 212 -23.07 4.98 -12.59
C VAL A 212 -21.72 4.34 -12.24
N LEU A 213 -20.62 4.85 -12.79
CA LEU A 213 -19.31 4.24 -12.62
C LEU A 213 -18.74 4.47 -11.21
N CYS A 214 -18.77 5.70 -10.72
CA CYS A 214 -18.05 6.10 -9.52
C CYS A 214 -18.86 5.96 -8.23
N GLN A 215 -20.19 6.04 -8.29
CA GLN A 215 -21.05 5.85 -7.12
C GLN A 215 -21.69 4.46 -7.08
N ASP A 216 -22.29 4.01 -8.17
CA ASP A 216 -23.08 2.77 -8.17
C ASP A 216 -22.22 1.50 -8.32
N LEU A 217 -21.31 1.46 -9.31
CA LEU A 217 -20.45 0.29 -9.57
C LEU A 217 -19.29 0.20 -8.57
N THR A 218 -18.42 1.22 -8.55
CA THR A 218 -17.13 1.17 -7.83
C THR A 218 -17.22 1.67 -6.39
N LYS A 219 -18.24 2.50 -6.09
CA LYS A 219 -18.45 3.14 -4.78
C LYS A 219 -17.25 3.95 -4.31
N HIS A 220 -16.43 4.45 -5.23
CA HIS A 220 -15.30 5.32 -4.93
C HIS A 220 -15.77 6.71 -4.49
N CYS A 221 -16.93 7.15 -4.97
CA CYS A 221 -17.56 8.40 -4.57
C CYS A 221 -18.78 8.13 -3.66
N SER A 222 -18.95 8.98 -2.66
CA SER A 222 -20.18 8.98 -1.86
C SER A 222 -21.36 9.48 -2.70
N ARG A 223 -22.55 8.89 -2.52
CA ARG A 223 -23.78 9.44 -3.11
C ARG A 223 -23.99 10.83 -2.54
N THR A 224 -24.02 11.83 -3.42
CA THR A 224 -24.41 13.19 -3.05
C THR A 224 -25.88 13.15 -2.61
N SER A 225 -26.15 13.08 -1.32
CA SER A 225 -27.42 13.52 -0.76
C SER A 225 -27.48 15.03 -1.01
N GLY A 226 -28.25 15.43 -2.03
CA GLY A 226 -28.13 16.75 -2.66
C GLY A 226 -28.05 17.91 -1.67
N SER A 227 -26.90 18.56 -1.61
CA SER A 227 -26.81 19.98 -1.28
C SER A 227 -26.75 20.74 -2.59
N TYR A 228 -27.92 21.02 -3.16
CA TYR A 228 -28.06 22.16 -4.05
C TYR A 228 -27.75 23.40 -3.19
N GLU A 229 -26.55 23.96 -3.31
CA GLU A 229 -26.38 25.38 -3.05
C GLU A 229 -27.08 26.11 -4.20
N GLY A 230 -28.29 26.59 -3.92
CA GLY A 230 -29.01 27.47 -4.82
C GLY A 230 -28.20 28.73 -5.04
N TYR A 231 -27.81 28.97 -6.29
CA TYR A 231 -27.60 30.33 -6.75
C TYR A 231 -28.99 30.95 -6.90
N ASP A 232 -29.35 31.80 -5.95
CA ASP A 232 -30.51 32.70 -6.06
C ASP A 232 -30.22 33.72 -7.17
N ASP A 233 -30.83 33.57 -8.34
CA ASP A 233 -31.06 34.69 -9.26
C ASP A 233 -32.28 35.46 -8.73
N GLN A 234 -32.03 36.68 -8.24
CA GLN A 234 -33.09 37.66 -7.98
C GLN A 234 -33.43 38.35 -9.30
N ASP A 235 -34.53 37.94 -9.91
CA ASP A 235 -35.22 38.69 -10.95
C ASP A 235 -35.99 39.84 -10.28
N ASP A 236 -35.46 41.06 -10.37
CA ASP A 236 -36.17 42.30 -10.05
C ASP A 236 -37.19 42.60 -11.16
N GLU A 237 -38.43 42.13 -10.97
CA GLU A 237 -39.62 42.62 -11.65
C GLU A 237 -40.00 43.98 -11.03
N SER A 238 -39.90 45.06 -11.81
CA SER A 238 -40.50 46.34 -11.46
C SER A 238 -41.52 46.74 -12.52
N ASP A 239 -42.77 46.39 -12.23
CA ASP A 239 -43.95 47.01 -12.83
C ASP A 239 -44.06 48.46 -12.36
N ALA A 240 -44.12 49.39 -13.30
CA ALA A 240 -44.62 50.73 -13.08
C ALA A 240 -45.55 51.12 -14.24
N GLU A 241 -46.84 50.82 -14.09
CA GLU A 241 -47.89 51.58 -14.75
C GLU A 241 -48.16 52.86 -13.95
N LEU A 242 -48.07 54.02 -14.62
CA LEU A 242 -48.99 55.16 -14.57
C LEU A 242 -48.65 56.15 -15.70
#